data_AF-A0A661K060-F1
#
_entry.id   AF-A0A661K060-F1
#
_cell.length_a   1.000
_cell.length_b   1.000
_cell.length_c   1.000
_cell.angle_alpha   90.00
_cell.angle_beta   90.00
_cell.angle_gamma   90.00
#
_symmetry.space_group_name_H-M   'P 1'
#
loop_
_entity.id
_entity.type
_entity.pdbx_description
1 polymer ?
#
loop_
_entity_poly.entity_id
_entity_poly.type
_entity_poly.pdbx_seq_one_letter_code
_entity_poly.pdbx_strand_id
1 'polypeptide(L)' 'MPLYLYKCGFCGKQEPRVAGVDDHHATCSVCHNVMHRIINSEDMYKPYWYECLYDTDTNQLTQNR' A
#
# COMPACT_ATOMS: atom_id res chain seq x y z
N MET A 1 7.57 -0.84 6.05
CA MET A 1 6.32 -0.04 5.96
C MET A 1 5.59 -0.49 4.71
N PRO A 2 4.27 -0.71 4.77
CA PRO A 2 3.50 -1.29 3.68
C PRO A 2 3.27 -0.33 2.53
N LEU A 3 2.95 -0.91 1.37
CA LEU A 3 2.56 -0.20 0.16
C LEU A 3 1.03 -0.12 0.07
N TYR A 4 0.49 1.08 -0.07
CA TYR A 4 -0.94 1.31 -0.29
C TYR A 4 -1.19 2.06 -1.59
N LEU A 5 -2.34 1.78 -2.22
CA LEU A 5 -2.77 2.47 -3.43
C LEU A 5 -3.63 3.70 -3.06
N TYR A 6 -3.29 4.85 -3.62
CA TYR A 6 -4.04 6.10 -3.46
C TYR A 6 -4.69 6.50 -4.79
N LYS A 7 -5.87 7.12 -4.73
CA LYS A 7 -6.58 7.68 -5.89
C LYS A 7 -6.82 9.17 -5.69
N CYS A 8 -6.49 9.97 -6.69
CA CYS A 8 -6.86 11.37 -6.73
C CYS A 8 -8.35 11.51 -7.10
N GLY A 9 -9.12 12.24 -6.31
CA GLY A 9 -10.51 12.56 -6.61
C GLY A 9 -10.69 13.54 -7.79
N PHE A 10 -9.64 14.28 -8.14
CA PHE A 10 -9.70 15.34 -9.17
C PHE A 10 -9.28 14.85 -10.55
N CYS A 11 -8.07 14.30 -10.70
CA CYS A 11 -7.57 13.83 -12.00
C CYS A 11 -7.70 12.31 -12.20
N GLY A 12 -8.18 11.57 -11.20
CA GLY A 12 -8.38 10.12 -11.26
C GLY A 12 -7.10 9.28 -11.21
N LYS A 13 -5.92 9.89 -11.18
CA LYS A 13 -4.62 9.20 -11.11
C LYS A 13 -4.59 8.29 -9.87
N GLN A 14 -4.07 7.08 -10.07
CA GLN A 14 -3.78 6.13 -8.99
C GLN A 14 -2.28 5.92 -8.86
N GLU A 15 -1.79 5.85 -7.61
CA GLU A 15 -0.37 5.75 -7.31
C GLU A 15 -0.13 4.86 -6.08
N PRO A 16 0.75 3.86 -6.17
CA PRO A 16 1.21 3.12 -5.00
C PRO A 16 2.19 3.96 -4.19
N ARG A 17 2.06 3.97 -2.86
CA ARG A 17 2.94 4.71 -1.94
C ARG A 17 3.23 3.89 -0.70
N VAL A 18 4.46 3.99 -0.21
CA VAL A 18 4.84 3.46 1.10
C VAL A 18 4.27 4.42 2.15
N ALA A 19 3.42 3.93 3.04
CA ALA A 19 2.76 4.76 4.05
C ALA A 19 2.41 3.97 5.32
N GLY A 20 2.16 4.69 6.41
CA GLY A 20 1.61 4.13 7.64
C GLY A 20 0.10 3.85 7.53
N VAL A 21 -0.40 3.15 8.55
CA VAL A 21 -1.84 2.89 8.76
C VAL A 21 -2.61 4.21 8.84
N ASP A 22 -2.09 5.19 9.57
CA ASP A 22 -2.78 6.46 9.80
C ASP A 22 -2.68 7.46 8.63
N ASP A 23 -1.92 7.13 7.59
CA ASP A 23 -1.71 8.00 6.43
C ASP A 23 -2.86 7.89 5.42
N HIS A 24 -3.99 8.50 5.73
CA HIS A 24 -5.20 8.42 4.89
C HIS A 24 -5.12 9.22 3.58
N HIS A 25 -4.23 10.21 3.55
CA HIS A 25 -4.15 11.21 2.50
C HIS A 25 -2.74 11.33 1.93
N ALA A 26 -2.66 11.68 0.65
CA ALA A 26 -1.40 11.98 -0.03
C ALA A 26 -1.60 13.10 -1.05
N THR A 27 -0.52 13.80 -1.43
CA THR A 27 -0.59 14.83 -2.49
C THR A 27 -0.37 14.20 -3.86
N CYS A 28 -1.29 14.45 -4.81
CA CYS A 28 -1.22 13.93 -6.18
C CYS A 28 0.00 14.47 -6.93
N SER A 29 0.77 13.60 -7.56
CA SER A 29 1.97 14.00 -8.32
C SER A 29 1.65 14.76 -9.62
N VAL A 30 0.40 14.71 -10.09
CA VAL A 30 -0.03 15.31 -11.36
C VAL A 30 -0.70 16.67 -11.17
N CYS A 31 -1.73 16.72 -10.33
CA CYS A 31 -2.54 17.93 -10.15
C CYS A 31 -2.37 18.60 -8.78
N HIS A 32 -1.49 18.06 -7.92
CA HIS A 32 -1.19 18.57 -6.57
C HIS A 32 -2.38 18.62 -5.60
N ASN A 33 -3.55 18.09 -5.99
CA ASN A 33 -4.69 17.92 -5.09
C ASN A 33 -4.52 16.71 -4.17
N VAL A 34 -5.41 16.59 -3.20
CA VAL A 34 -5.45 15.45 -2.26
C VAL A 34 -5.86 14.16 -2.98
N MET A 35 -5.18 13.07 -2.61
CA MET A 35 -5.50 11.69 -2.92
C MET A 35 -5.96 10.98 -1.65
N HIS A 36 -6.85 10.02 -1.81
CA HIS A 36 -7.33 9.16 -0.72
C HIS A 36 -6.87 7.73 -0.95
N ARG A 37 -6.52 7.03 0.13
CA ARG A 37 -6.19 5.61 0.09
C ARG A 37 -7.41 4.78 -0.34
N ILE A 38 -7.21 3.76 -1.18
CA ILE A 38 -8.29 2.96 -1.79
C ILE A 38 -8.63 1.70 -0.95
N ILE A 39 -7.80 1.33 0.02
CA ILE A 39 -8.00 0.13 0.83
C ILE A 39 -9.07 0.36 1.92
N ASN A 40 -9.88 -0.68 2.19
CA ASN A 40 -10.80 -0.67 3.33
C ASN A 40 -10.02 -0.75 4.66
N SER A 41 -10.60 -0.25 5.75
CA SER A 41 -9.97 -0.24 7.08
C SER A 41 -9.65 -1.63 7.61
N GLU A 42 -10.48 -2.62 7.29
CA GLU A 42 -10.29 -4.04 7.67
C GLU A 42 -9.07 -4.66 6.98
N ASP A 43 -8.80 -4.27 5.73
CA ASP A 43 -7.71 -4.80 4.92
C ASP A 43 -6.38 -4.08 5.14
N MET A 44 -6.40 -2.90 5.77
CA MET A 44 -5.25 -2.05 5.98
C MET A 44 -4.16 -2.72 6.83
N TYR A 45 -4.55 -3.56 7.79
CA TYR A 45 -3.63 -4.24 8.70
C TYR A 45 -3.03 -5.52 8.11
N LYS A 46 -3.53 -6.00 6.96
CA LYS A 46 -3.06 -7.25 6.35
C LYS A 46 -1.53 -7.30 6.20
N PRO A 47 -0.85 -6.26 5.71
CA PRO A 47 0.61 -6.27 5.59
C PRO A 47 1.34 -6.47 6.93
N TYR A 48 0.76 -6.03 8.05
CA TYR A 48 1.42 -6.14 9.37
C TYR A 48 1.27 -7.51 10.02
N TRP A 49 0.22 -8.26 9.67
CA TRP A 49 -0.10 -9.53 10.32
C TRP A 49 0.20 -10.75 9.44
N TYR A 50 0.16 -10.60 8.11
CA TYR A 50 0.35 -11.72 7.18
C TYR A 50 1.78 -11.81 6.60
N GLU A 51 2.70 -10.91 6.96
CA GLU A 51 4.12 -10.97 6.57
C GLU A 51 4.93 -12.06 7.32
N CYS A 52 4.28 -12.92 8.12
CA CYS A 52 4.95 -14.00 8.85
C CYS A 52 4.44 -15.41 8.48
N LEU A 53 4.05 -15.65 7.24
CA LEU A 53 4.15 -17.02 6.69
C LEU A 53 5.59 -17.22 6.22
N TYR A 54 6.47 -17.51 7.18
CA TYR A 54 7.70 -18.23 6.90
C TYR A 54 7.27 -19.56 6.28
N ASP A 55 7.54 -19.80 4.99
CA ASP A 55 7.52 -21.16 4.46
C ASP A 55 8.61 -21.94 5.21
N THR A 56 8.20 -22.76 6.18
CA THR A 56 9.14 -23.59 6.95
C THR A 56 9.70 -24.76 6.14
N ASP A 57 9.24 -24.95 4.90
CA ASP A 57 9.55 -26.17 4.12
C ASP A 57 10.48 -25.97 2.92
N THR A 58 10.90 -24.75 2.59
CA THR A 58 11.84 -24.54 1.48
C THR A 58 12.90 -23.53 1.86
N ASN A 59 14.08 -24.05 2.19
CA ASN A 59 15.32 -23.30 2.34
C ASN A 59 15.81 -22.77 0.98
N GLN A 60 15.00 -21.94 0.29
CA GLN A 60 15.37 -21.25 -0.95
C GLN A 60 14.71 -19.87 -1.02
N LEU A 61 15.56 -18.84 -0.98
CA LEU A 61 15.24 -17.44 -1.23
C LEU A 61 14.77 -17.27 -2.69
N THR A 62 13.46 -17.15 -2.92
CA THR A 62 12.96 -16.68 -4.21
C THR A 62 12.79 -15.17 -4.20
N GLN A 63 13.85 -14.48 -4.63
CA GLN A 63 13.76 -13.10 -5.11
C GLN A 63 13.02 -13.11 -6.45
N ASN A 64 11.77 -12.67 -6.47
CA ASN A 64 11.05 -12.50 -7.73
C ASN A 64 11.35 -11.11 -8.30
N ARG A 65 11.92 -11.15 -9.50
CA ARG A 65 12.27 -10.06 -10.41
C ARG A 65 11.05 -9.52 -11.12
#